data_AF-B0TLM8-F1
#
_entry.id   AF-B0TLM8-F1
#
_cell.length_a   1.000
_cell.length_b   1.000
_cell.length_c   1.000
_cell.angle_alpha   90.00
_cell.angle_beta   90.00
_cell.angle_gamma   90.00
#
_symmetry.space_group_name_H-M   'P 1'
#
loop_
_entity.id
_entity.type
_entity.pdbx_description
1 polymer ?
#
loop_
_entity_poly.entity_id
_entity_poly.type
_entity_poly.pdbx_seq_one_letter_code
_entity_poly.pdbx_strand_id
1 'polypeptide(L)'
;MCINAIRPSAGLDKKSLLTAMESATSMVLHAAIYTNFAHSEVGNLIRRKLLDGSLHRLDIIELQPDLYWRDEFVAILRPNMTKDEVILMFAESKRWSEALSFDFPKQVNQVLTQALPLQPIMLIGDCLFVGQYAHSRLVSAQGLWLQIECSLMGLQPGELQSWYQQGLPAEVSGDWQQVISRYVDECRQAAQFSSATTPSTSKY
;
A
#
# COMPACT_ATOMS: atom_id res chain seq x y z
N MET A 1 -10.85 17.10 19.17
CA MET A 1 -10.79 16.09 18.09
C MET A 1 -11.69 16.57 16.96
N CYS A 2 -11.16 16.81 15.76
CA CYS A 2 -11.98 17.23 14.62
C CYS A 2 -12.83 16.05 14.15
N ILE A 3 -14.16 16.14 14.32
CA ILE A 3 -15.14 15.09 14.02
C ILE A 3 -15.05 14.59 12.55
N ASN A 4 -14.40 15.32 11.64
CA ASN A 4 -14.35 15.03 10.20
C ASN A 4 -13.01 14.49 9.69
N ALA A 5 -12.03 14.30 10.57
CA ALA A 5 -10.68 13.92 10.18
C ALA A 5 -10.48 12.41 10.07
N ILE A 6 -11.45 11.61 10.54
CA ILE A 6 -11.49 10.16 10.38
C ILE A 6 -12.82 9.81 9.72
N ARG A 7 -12.77 9.12 8.59
CA ARG A 7 -13.96 8.76 7.80
C ARG A 7 -14.00 7.25 7.62
N PRO A 8 -14.90 6.54 8.31
CA PRO A 8 -15.13 5.13 8.05
C PRO A 8 -15.99 4.94 6.78
N SER A 9 -15.68 3.90 6.01
CA SER A 9 -16.48 3.52 4.84
C SER A 9 -16.67 1.99 4.74
N ALA A 10 -17.81 1.59 4.18
CA ALA A 10 -18.04 0.21 3.75
C ALA A 10 -17.37 0.01 2.39
N GLY A 11 -16.25 -0.71 2.40
CA GLY A 11 -15.33 -0.83 1.28
C GLY A 11 -14.42 0.39 1.12
N LEU A 12 -13.44 0.24 0.25
CA LEU A 12 -12.53 1.32 -0.10
C LEU A 12 -13.27 2.38 -0.91
N ASP A 13 -13.43 3.58 -0.34
CA ASP A 13 -14.02 4.72 -1.03
C ASP A 13 -13.10 5.19 -2.17
N LYS A 14 -13.38 4.68 -3.38
CA LYS A 14 -12.61 4.99 -4.58
C LYS A 14 -12.61 6.48 -4.92
N LYS A 15 -13.71 7.20 -4.67
CA LYS A 15 -13.79 8.63 -4.99
C LYS A 15 -12.86 9.43 -4.08
N SER A 16 -12.90 9.14 -2.77
CA SER A 16 -12.02 9.80 -1.81
C SER A 16 -10.56 9.43 -2.03
N LEU A 17 -10.27 8.16 -2.37
CA LEU A 17 -8.93 7.72 -2.75
C LEU A 17 -8.41 8.48 -3.98
N LEU A 18 -9.16 8.50 -5.09
CA LEU A 18 -8.76 9.21 -6.30
C LEU A 18 -8.54 10.71 -6.03
N THR A 19 -9.39 11.32 -5.21
CA THR A 19 -9.25 12.74 -4.81
C THR A 19 -7.93 12.98 -4.07
N ALA A 20 -7.58 12.14 -3.09
CA ALA A 20 -6.31 12.25 -2.39
C ALA A 20 -5.11 12.04 -3.32
N MET A 21 -5.22 11.10 -4.26
CA MET A 21 -4.17 10.79 -5.23
C MET A 21 -3.91 11.92 -6.24
N GLU A 22 -4.93 12.67 -6.66
CA GLU A 22 -4.74 13.79 -7.61
C GLU A 22 -3.73 14.82 -7.09
N SER A 23 -3.84 15.20 -5.81
CA SER A 23 -2.93 16.16 -5.16
C SER A 23 -1.63 15.55 -4.64
N ALA A 24 -1.53 14.23 -4.52
CA ALA A 24 -0.36 13.58 -3.96
C ALA A 24 0.84 13.64 -4.93
N THR A 25 2.00 14.01 -4.40
CA THR A 25 3.29 13.95 -5.09
C THR A 25 4.13 12.74 -4.68
N SER A 26 3.74 12.06 -3.60
CA SER A 26 4.31 10.79 -3.17
C SER A 26 3.23 9.86 -2.62
N MET A 27 3.40 8.56 -2.87
CA MET A 27 2.47 7.52 -2.45
C MET A 27 3.23 6.27 -1.99
N VAL A 28 2.70 5.63 -0.95
CA VAL A 28 3.10 4.28 -0.53
C VAL A 28 1.86 3.39 -0.58
N LEU A 29 1.95 2.30 -1.34
CA LEU A 29 0.93 1.28 -1.40
C LEU A 29 1.47 0.06 -0.67
N HIS A 30 0.78 -0.39 0.38
CA HIS A 30 1.10 -1.61 1.10
C HIS A 30 -0.15 -2.51 1.20
N ALA A 31 -0.27 -3.45 0.30
CA ALA A 31 -1.36 -4.41 0.25
C ALA A 31 -0.87 -5.75 -0.27
N ALA A 32 -1.62 -6.81 0.02
CA ALA A 32 -1.25 -8.16 -0.41
C ALA A 32 -1.19 -8.29 -1.94
N ILE A 33 -2.15 -7.69 -2.66
CA ILE A 33 -2.40 -7.89 -4.09
C ILE A 33 -2.93 -6.59 -4.70
N TYR A 34 -2.48 -6.25 -5.90
CA TYR A 34 -2.85 -5.05 -6.67
C TYR A 34 -3.59 -5.31 -7.98
N THR A 35 -4.06 -6.53 -8.23
CA THR A 35 -4.81 -6.88 -9.44
C THR A 35 -5.99 -5.94 -9.72
N ASN A 36 -6.67 -5.46 -8.67
CA ASN A 36 -7.76 -4.49 -8.79
C ASN A 36 -7.31 -3.11 -9.33
N PHE A 37 -6.01 -2.80 -9.30
CA PHE A 37 -5.45 -1.56 -9.80
C PHE A 37 -4.96 -1.67 -11.24
N ALA A 38 -4.55 -2.85 -11.70
CA ALA A 38 -4.00 -3.06 -13.04
C ALA A 38 -4.90 -2.55 -14.17
N HIS A 39 -6.23 -2.67 -13.99
CA HIS A 39 -7.23 -2.30 -14.99
C HIS A 39 -8.30 -1.35 -14.43
N SER A 40 -7.92 -0.44 -13.53
CA SER A 40 -8.87 0.52 -12.94
C SER A 40 -8.42 1.97 -13.05
N GLU A 41 -9.34 2.87 -12.72
CA GLU A 41 -9.10 4.32 -12.65
C GLU A 41 -7.90 4.67 -11.75
N VAL A 42 -7.68 3.90 -10.69
CA VAL A 42 -6.52 4.05 -9.78
C VAL A 42 -5.21 3.80 -10.54
N GLY A 43 -5.12 2.68 -11.27
CA GLY A 43 -3.94 2.36 -12.07
C GLY A 43 -3.70 3.37 -13.20
N ASN A 44 -4.77 3.80 -13.87
CA ASN A 44 -4.71 4.82 -14.91
C ASN A 44 -4.23 6.17 -14.35
N LEU A 45 -4.72 6.57 -13.18
CA LEU A 45 -4.28 7.80 -12.51
C LEU A 45 -2.81 7.73 -12.12
N ILE A 46 -2.35 6.62 -11.53
CA ILE A 46 -0.93 6.41 -11.20
C ILE A 46 -0.07 6.58 -12.46
N ARG A 47 -0.39 5.86 -13.54
CA ARG A 47 0.40 5.93 -14.77
C ARG A 47 0.38 7.34 -15.38
N ARG A 48 -0.78 8.02 -15.39
CA ARG A 48 -0.89 9.42 -15.85
C ARG A 48 0.03 10.34 -15.06
N LYS A 49 -0.01 10.27 -13.72
CA LYS A 49 0.81 11.13 -12.85
C LYS A 49 2.30 10.81 -12.93
N LEU A 50 2.67 9.57 -13.22
CA LEU A 50 4.05 9.19 -13.50
C LEU A 50 4.53 9.78 -14.83
N LEU A 51 3.70 9.71 -15.88
CA LEU A 51 4.00 10.26 -17.21
C LEU A 51 4.11 11.79 -17.22
N ASP A 52 3.21 12.49 -16.54
CA ASP A 52 3.23 13.96 -16.46
C ASP A 52 4.21 14.51 -15.41
N GLY A 53 4.83 13.62 -14.63
CA GLY A 53 5.81 13.95 -13.60
C GLY A 53 5.23 14.52 -12.31
N SER A 54 3.90 14.60 -12.15
CA SER A 54 3.26 15.09 -10.92
C SER A 54 3.33 14.10 -9.75
N LEU A 55 3.62 12.82 -10.02
CA LEU A 55 3.97 11.83 -9.00
C LEU A 55 5.49 11.63 -8.99
N HIS A 56 6.15 12.19 -7.98
CA HIS A 56 7.61 12.11 -7.84
C HIS A 56 8.08 10.77 -7.29
N ARG A 57 7.25 10.12 -6.46
CA ARG A 57 7.62 8.85 -5.82
C ARG A 57 6.42 7.94 -5.60
N LEU A 58 6.59 6.67 -5.92
CA LEU A 58 5.65 5.60 -5.64
C LEU A 58 6.41 4.40 -5.08
N ASP A 59 6.16 4.06 -3.82
CA ASP A 59 6.62 2.81 -3.25
C ASP A 59 5.48 1.78 -3.29
N ILE A 60 5.70 0.64 -3.93
CA ILE A 60 4.76 -0.48 -3.99
C ILE A 60 5.33 -1.61 -3.15
N ILE A 61 4.80 -1.78 -1.95
CA ILE A 61 5.13 -2.89 -1.06
C ILE A 61 4.14 -4.01 -1.37
N GLU A 62 4.62 -5.05 -2.03
CA GLU A 62 3.82 -6.19 -2.43
C GLU A 62 4.26 -7.46 -1.72
N LEU A 63 3.28 -8.31 -1.47
CA LEU A 63 3.52 -9.55 -0.80
C LEU A 63 4.07 -10.60 -1.76
N GLN A 64 5.22 -11.18 -1.39
CA GLN A 64 5.74 -12.38 -2.01
C GLN A 64 5.85 -13.44 -0.91
N PRO A 65 4.76 -14.12 -0.54
CA PRO A 65 4.78 -14.91 0.69
C PRO A 65 5.54 -16.23 0.50
N ASP A 66 6.17 -16.67 1.58
CA ASP A 66 6.74 -18.01 1.71
C ASP A 66 5.64 -19.05 1.96
N LEU A 67 5.99 -20.33 1.82
CA LEU A 67 4.99 -21.41 1.77
C LEU A 67 4.26 -21.63 3.10
N TYR A 68 4.78 -21.17 4.25
CA TYR A 68 4.27 -21.64 5.55
C TYR A 68 2.93 -21.04 5.95
N TRP A 69 2.66 -19.78 5.59
CA TRP A 69 1.40 -19.09 5.93
C TRP A 69 0.65 -18.56 4.71
N ARG A 70 1.27 -18.58 3.52
CA ARG A 70 0.64 -18.15 2.28
C ARG A 70 -0.74 -18.75 2.08
N ASP A 71 -0.84 -20.08 2.17
CA ASP A 71 -2.08 -20.80 1.88
C ASP A 71 -3.20 -20.41 2.87
N GLU A 72 -2.84 -20.24 4.15
CA GLU A 72 -3.79 -19.80 5.18
C GLU A 72 -4.24 -18.35 4.93
N PHE A 73 -3.31 -17.43 4.70
CA PHE A 73 -3.64 -16.03 4.46
C PHE A 73 -4.45 -15.83 3.17
N VAL A 74 -4.12 -16.59 2.13
CA VAL A 74 -4.92 -16.64 0.90
C VAL A 74 -6.34 -17.12 1.18
N ALA A 75 -6.51 -18.18 1.98
CA ALA A 75 -7.84 -18.68 2.33
C ALA A 75 -8.66 -17.64 3.09
N ILE A 76 -8.02 -16.78 3.90
CA ILE A 76 -8.66 -15.63 4.54
C ILE A 76 -9.10 -14.59 3.50
N LEU A 77 -8.22 -14.25 2.55
CA LEU A 77 -8.51 -13.20 1.57
C LEU A 77 -9.51 -13.64 0.50
N ARG A 78 -9.48 -14.92 0.09
CA ARG A 78 -10.17 -15.47 -1.09
C ARG A 78 -10.62 -16.91 -0.83
N PRO A 79 -11.55 -17.14 0.12
CA PRO A 79 -11.97 -18.50 0.50
C PRO A 79 -12.65 -19.30 -0.63
N ASN A 80 -13.09 -18.63 -1.70
CA ASN A 80 -13.78 -19.26 -2.83
C ASN A 80 -12.89 -19.44 -4.07
N MET A 81 -11.61 -19.09 -4.01
CA MET A 81 -10.68 -19.27 -5.13
C MET A 81 -9.90 -20.58 -4.99
N THR A 82 -9.66 -21.23 -6.12
CA THR A 82 -8.72 -22.33 -6.25
C THR A 82 -7.27 -21.85 -6.09
N LYS A 83 -6.34 -22.77 -5.81
CA LYS A 83 -4.90 -22.43 -5.71
C LYS A 83 -4.35 -21.81 -7.00
N ASP A 84 -4.78 -22.31 -8.16
CA ASP A 84 -4.32 -21.82 -9.46
C ASP A 84 -4.81 -20.39 -9.73
N GLU A 85 -6.08 -20.08 -9.42
CA GLU A 85 -6.63 -18.73 -9.52
C GLU A 85 -5.87 -17.73 -8.64
N VAL A 86 -5.48 -18.17 -7.44
CA VAL A 86 -4.67 -17.35 -6.53
C VAL A 86 -3.28 -17.12 -7.12
N ILE A 87 -2.61 -18.16 -7.62
CA ILE A 87 -1.29 -18.04 -8.26
C ILE A 87 -1.34 -17.04 -9.42
N LEU A 88 -2.36 -17.13 -10.27
CA LEU A 88 -2.56 -16.20 -11.39
C LEU A 88 -2.77 -14.76 -10.91
N MET A 89 -3.58 -14.56 -9.86
CA MET A 89 -3.83 -13.25 -9.28
C MET A 89 -2.54 -12.61 -8.72
N PHE A 90 -1.71 -13.37 -8.00
CA PHE A 90 -0.41 -12.88 -7.54
C PHE A 90 0.53 -12.56 -8.71
N ALA A 91 0.55 -13.41 -9.74
CA ALA A 91 1.37 -13.17 -10.93
C ALA A 91 0.93 -11.91 -11.69
N GLU A 92 -0.37 -11.64 -11.78
CA GLU A 92 -0.91 -10.43 -12.40
C GLU A 92 -0.59 -9.18 -11.58
N SER A 93 -0.76 -9.23 -10.25
CA SER A 93 -0.35 -8.16 -9.34
C SER A 93 1.12 -7.81 -9.50
N LYS A 94 1.98 -8.83 -9.48
CA LYS A 94 3.43 -8.69 -9.65
C LYS A 94 3.79 -8.12 -11.03
N ARG A 95 3.13 -8.59 -12.09
CA ARG A 95 3.38 -8.07 -13.45
C ARG A 95 3.06 -6.58 -13.54
N TRP A 96 1.97 -6.14 -12.90
CA TRP A 96 1.58 -4.74 -12.89
C TRP A 96 2.61 -3.85 -12.17
N SER A 97 3.07 -4.26 -10.99
CA SER A 97 4.07 -3.51 -10.22
C SER A 97 5.44 -3.52 -10.90
N GLU A 98 5.88 -4.67 -11.45
CA GLU A 98 7.11 -4.78 -12.25
C GLU A 98 7.06 -3.86 -13.48
N ALA A 99 5.94 -3.81 -14.19
CA ALA A 99 5.78 -2.94 -15.36
C ALA A 99 5.89 -1.46 -14.99
N LEU A 100 5.30 -1.03 -13.86
CA LEU A 100 5.45 0.35 -13.38
C LEU A 100 6.90 0.65 -12.99
N SER A 101 7.57 -0.26 -12.28
CA SER A 101 8.97 -0.08 -11.89
C SER A 101 9.91 -0.05 -13.10
N PHE A 102 9.63 -0.84 -14.13
CA PHE A 102 10.39 -0.89 -15.36
C PHE A 102 10.22 0.39 -16.20
N ASP A 103 8.99 0.86 -16.37
CA ASP A 103 8.68 2.04 -17.18
C ASP A 103 9.14 3.34 -16.48
N PHE A 104 9.14 3.39 -15.15
CA PHE A 104 9.42 4.59 -14.36
C PHE A 104 10.46 4.35 -13.23
N PRO A 105 11.68 3.88 -13.55
CA PRO A 105 12.62 3.35 -12.56
C PRO A 105 13.20 4.38 -11.59
N LYS A 106 13.02 5.69 -11.86
CA LYS A 106 13.43 6.77 -10.96
C LYS A 106 12.35 7.20 -9.98
N GLN A 107 11.09 6.89 -10.28
CA GLN A 107 9.91 7.33 -9.51
C GLN A 107 9.28 6.16 -8.77
N VAL A 108 9.34 4.95 -9.32
CA VAL A 108 8.68 3.76 -8.78
C VAL A 108 9.71 2.85 -8.13
N ASN A 109 9.47 2.51 -6.87
CA ASN A 109 10.23 1.53 -6.11
C ASN A 109 9.32 0.35 -5.75
N GLN A 110 9.57 -0.81 -6.35
CA GLN A 110 8.88 -2.05 -6.02
C GLN A 110 9.62 -2.76 -4.89
N VAL A 111 8.89 -3.14 -3.85
CA VAL A 111 9.42 -3.83 -2.68
C VAL A 111 8.66 -5.13 -2.47
N LEU A 112 9.39 -6.25 -2.51
CA LEU A 112 8.84 -7.58 -2.28
C LEU A 112 9.04 -7.94 -0.81
N THR A 113 7.97 -8.19 -0.07
CA THR A 113 8.05 -8.52 1.36
C THR A 113 7.59 -9.94 1.66
N GLN A 114 8.26 -10.59 2.61
CA GLN A 114 7.89 -11.88 3.20
C GLN A 114 7.10 -11.69 4.51
N ALA A 115 6.94 -10.45 4.99
CA ALA A 115 6.24 -10.18 6.23
C ALA A 115 4.74 -10.51 6.07
N LEU A 116 4.16 -11.18 7.07
CA LEU A 116 2.72 -11.42 7.15
C LEU A 116 1.99 -10.07 7.19
N PRO A 117 1.18 -9.71 6.16
CA PRO A 117 0.56 -8.41 6.12
C PRO A 117 -0.66 -8.43 7.03
N LEU A 118 -0.70 -7.54 8.00
CA LEU A 118 -1.74 -7.52 9.01
C LEU A 118 -2.98 -6.74 8.54
N GLN A 119 -2.79 -5.81 7.60
CA GLN A 119 -3.84 -4.99 7.01
C GLN A 119 -3.33 -4.29 5.74
N PRO A 120 -4.21 -3.90 4.81
CA PRO A 120 -3.82 -3.04 3.71
C PRO A 120 -3.71 -1.57 4.18
N ILE A 121 -2.62 -0.91 3.82
CA ILE A 121 -2.28 0.47 4.20
C ILE A 121 -1.89 1.25 2.94
N MET A 122 -2.38 2.49 2.81
CA MET A 122 -1.92 3.42 1.78
C MET A 122 -1.60 4.77 2.41
N LEU A 123 -0.39 5.27 2.15
CA LEU A 123 0.05 6.61 2.53
C LEU A 123 -0.02 7.48 1.27
N ILE A 124 -1.02 8.35 1.15
CA ILE A 124 -1.31 9.12 -0.07
C ILE A 124 -1.24 10.60 0.25
N GLY A 125 -0.10 11.25 -0.03
CA GLY A 125 0.14 12.62 0.44
C GLY A 125 0.00 12.69 1.96
N ASP A 126 -0.95 13.49 2.44
CA ASP A 126 -1.28 13.67 3.87
C ASP A 126 -2.47 12.82 4.35
N CYS A 127 -2.95 11.90 3.51
CA CYS A 127 -4.02 10.99 3.84
C CYS A 127 -3.48 9.58 4.11
N LEU A 128 -3.97 8.97 5.19
CA LEU A 128 -3.75 7.56 5.50
C LEU A 128 -5.05 6.79 5.23
N PHE A 129 -4.97 5.75 4.39
CA PHE A 129 -6.07 4.81 4.18
C PHE A 129 -5.69 3.45 4.76
N VAL A 130 -6.55 2.90 5.60
CA VAL A 130 -6.32 1.61 6.26
C VAL A 130 -7.56 0.75 6.11
N GLY A 131 -7.39 -0.47 5.62
CA GLY A 131 -8.45 -1.48 5.58
C GLY A 131 -8.28 -2.55 6.64
N GLN A 132 -9.14 -3.55 6.63
CA GLN A 132 -9.04 -4.70 7.53
C GLN A 132 -9.08 -6.00 6.74
N TYR A 133 -8.22 -6.94 7.11
CA TYR A 133 -8.40 -8.34 6.75
C TYR A 133 -9.35 -9.00 7.76
N ALA A 134 -10.21 -9.89 7.28
CA ALA A 134 -11.17 -10.62 8.12
C ALA A 134 -11.41 -12.00 7.51
N HIS A 135 -11.67 -12.99 8.37
CA HIS A 135 -12.16 -14.30 7.92
C HIS A 135 -13.58 -14.16 7.36
N SER A 136 -13.67 -13.82 6.08
CA SER A 136 -14.92 -13.48 5.42
C SER A 136 -14.94 -14.00 4.00
N ARG A 137 -16.14 -14.27 3.49
CA ARG A 137 -16.36 -14.57 2.07
C ARG A 137 -16.18 -13.33 1.17
N LEU A 138 -16.25 -12.15 1.77
CA LEU A 138 -16.05 -10.87 1.09
C LEU A 138 -14.56 -10.49 1.13
N VAL A 139 -14.10 -9.85 0.06
CA VAL A 139 -12.70 -9.43 -0.07
C VAL A 139 -12.43 -8.18 0.78
N SER A 140 -11.18 -7.96 1.20
CA SER A 140 -10.79 -6.81 2.04
C SER A 140 -11.22 -5.45 1.48
N ALA A 141 -11.24 -5.28 0.16
CA ALA A 141 -11.72 -4.06 -0.50
C ALA A 141 -13.22 -3.75 -0.26
N GLN A 142 -13.98 -4.73 0.24
CA GLN A 142 -15.40 -4.59 0.63
C GLN A 142 -15.59 -4.49 2.15
N GLY A 143 -14.52 -4.64 2.94
CA GLY A 143 -14.53 -4.57 4.40
C GLY A 143 -14.58 -3.14 4.94
N LEU A 144 -14.33 -2.96 6.24
CA LEU A 144 -14.20 -1.64 6.84
C LEU A 144 -12.91 -0.97 6.37
N TRP A 145 -13.02 0.27 5.90
CA TRP A 145 -11.89 1.15 5.62
C TRP A 145 -11.99 2.42 6.44
N LEU A 146 -10.83 2.94 6.83
CA LEU A 146 -10.68 4.23 7.48
C LEU A 146 -9.82 5.11 6.59
N GLN A 147 -10.32 6.30 6.27
CA GLN A 147 -9.51 7.41 5.78
C GLN A 147 -9.22 8.34 6.95
N ILE A 148 -7.94 8.70 7.12
CA ILE A 148 -7.48 9.62 8.17
C ILE A 148 -6.77 10.78 7.49
N GLU A 149 -7.28 11.99 7.69
CA GLU A 149 -6.65 13.25 7.31
C GLU A 149 -5.58 13.59 8.35
N CYS A 150 -4.32 13.21 8.10
CA CYS A 150 -3.26 13.27 9.10
C CYS A 150 -2.94 14.71 9.54
N SER A 151 -3.12 15.69 8.65
CA SER A 151 -2.94 17.11 8.98
C SER A 151 -3.91 17.60 10.06
N LEU A 152 -5.15 17.10 10.04
CA LEU A 152 -6.15 17.39 11.07
C LEU A 152 -5.94 16.58 12.37
N MET A 153 -5.03 15.61 12.34
CA MET A 153 -4.58 14.80 13.47
C MET A 153 -3.28 15.31 14.09
N GLY A 154 -2.77 16.46 13.63
CA GLY A 154 -1.61 17.12 14.21
C GLY A 154 -0.28 16.82 13.52
N LEU A 155 -0.29 16.17 12.34
CA LEU A 155 0.88 16.11 11.48
C LEU A 155 1.01 17.40 10.65
N GLN A 156 2.23 17.81 10.34
CA GLN A 156 2.48 18.85 9.36
C GLN A 156 2.29 18.32 7.93
N PRO A 157 1.99 19.19 6.94
CA PRO A 157 1.96 18.78 5.54
C PRO A 157 3.26 18.10 5.10
N GLY A 158 3.15 16.95 4.45
CA GLY A 158 4.27 16.11 4.01
C GLY A 158 4.91 15.27 5.11
N GLU A 159 4.53 15.44 6.38
CA GLU A 159 5.16 14.74 7.50
C GLU A 159 4.92 13.23 7.45
N LEU A 160 3.74 12.79 7.00
CA LEU A 160 3.43 11.36 6.84
C LEU A 160 4.42 10.66 5.90
N GLN A 161 4.73 11.31 4.78
CA GLN A 161 5.65 10.82 3.76
C GLN A 161 7.11 10.93 4.24
N SER A 162 7.44 12.01 4.94
CA SER A 162 8.74 12.19 5.57
C SER A 162 9.04 11.08 6.58
N TRP A 163 8.08 10.76 7.46
CA TRP A 163 8.21 9.66 8.42
C TRP A 163 8.45 8.32 7.73
N TYR A 164 7.74 8.03 6.64
CA TYR A 164 7.97 6.81 5.87
C TYR A 164 9.38 6.77 5.25
N GLN A 165 9.89 7.88 4.73
CA GLN A 165 11.18 7.91 4.03
C GLN A 165 12.37 7.99 4.98
N GLN A 166 12.31 8.90 5.95
CA GLN A 166 13.44 9.30 6.80
C GLN A 166 13.41 8.59 8.16
N GLY A 167 12.26 8.03 8.54
CA GLY A 167 12.03 7.43 9.84
C GLY A 167 11.21 8.33 10.76
N LEU A 168 10.69 7.72 11.81
CA LEU A 168 9.97 8.43 12.86
C LEU A 168 10.94 9.31 13.67
N PRO A 169 10.45 10.44 14.23
CA PRO A 169 11.21 11.18 15.22
C PRO A 169 11.49 10.32 16.46
N ALA A 170 12.56 10.65 17.19
CA ALA A 170 12.96 9.93 18.40
C ALA A 170 11.85 9.88 19.46
N GLU A 171 11.02 10.93 19.50
CA GLU A 171 9.83 10.99 20.34
C GLU A 171 8.62 11.40 19.48
N VAL A 172 7.62 10.52 19.41
CA VAL A 172 6.31 10.82 18.81
C VAL A 172 5.38 11.26 19.92
N SER A 173 5.08 12.56 19.97
CA SER A 173 4.18 13.15 20.97
C SER A 173 2.75 13.28 20.44
N GLY A 174 1.77 12.95 21.29
CA GLY A 174 0.34 13.01 20.97
C GLY A 174 -0.26 11.66 20.58
N ASP A 175 -1.45 11.38 21.09
CA ASP A 175 -2.11 10.07 20.96
C ASP A 175 -2.33 9.68 19.49
N TRP A 176 -2.74 10.63 18.64
CA TRP A 176 -3.00 10.35 17.23
C TRP A 176 -1.72 10.20 16.40
N GLN A 177 -0.69 10.99 16.72
CA GLN A 177 0.61 10.85 16.11
C GLN A 177 1.19 9.45 16.39
N GLN A 178 1.04 8.95 17.62
CA GLN A 178 1.44 7.58 17.99
C GLN A 178 0.62 6.50 17.26
N VAL A 179 -0.68 6.72 17.06
CA VAL A 179 -1.51 5.80 16.27
C VAL A 179 -1.06 5.79 14.81
N ILE A 180 -0.87 6.96 14.20
CA ILE A 180 -0.43 7.11 12.80
C ILE A 180 0.96 6.51 12.59
N SER A 181 1.88 6.73 13.54
CA SER A 181 3.26 6.25 13.43
C SER A 181 3.35 4.73 13.32
N ARG A 182 2.44 3.99 13.98
CA ARG A 182 2.38 2.52 13.86
C ARG A 182 2.07 2.04 12.44
N TYR A 183 1.23 2.75 11.70
CA TYR A 183 0.94 2.41 10.30
C TYR A 183 2.11 2.74 9.39
N VAL A 184 2.83 3.83 9.67
CA VAL A 184 4.06 4.17 8.96
C VAL A 184 5.15 3.13 9.22
N ASP A 185 5.31 2.71 10.47
CA ASP A 185 6.27 1.67 10.85
C ASP A 185 5.96 0.31 10.23
N GLU A 186 4.68 -0.08 10.12
CA GLU A 186 4.29 -1.29 9.40
C GLU A 186 4.81 -1.25 7.95
N CYS A 187 4.53 -0.16 7.22
CA CYS A 187 5.03 0.02 5.85
C CYS A 187 6.57 0.01 5.81
N ARG A 188 7.24 0.68 6.74
CA ARG A 188 8.72 0.74 6.78
C ARG A 188 9.34 -0.62 7.06
N GLN A 189 8.82 -1.35 8.05
CA GLN A 189 9.30 -2.68 8.38
C GLN A 189 9.08 -3.64 7.21
N ALA A 190 7.87 -3.64 6.63
CA ALA A 190 7.56 -4.44 5.44
C ALA A 190 8.52 -4.12 4.28
N ALA A 191 8.88 -2.83 4.11
CA ALA A 191 9.83 -2.41 3.09
C ALA A 191 11.30 -2.81 3.40
N GLN A 192 11.67 -2.94 4.67
CA GLN A 192 13.03 -3.33 5.09
C GLN A 192 13.25 -4.84 5.08
N PHE A 193 12.21 -5.65 5.35
CA PHE A 193 12.25 -7.11 5.28
C PHE A 193 12.22 -7.65 3.84
N SER A 194 12.62 -6.84 2.87
CA SER A 194 12.61 -7.22 1.47
C SER A 194 13.79 -8.12 1.12
N SER A 195 13.50 -9.25 0.47
CA SER A 195 14.54 -10.04 -0.17
C SER A 195 15.13 -9.21 -1.32
N ALA A 196 16.42 -8.85 -1.22
CA ALA A 196 17.14 -8.22 -2.31
C ALA A 196 17.09 -9.13 -3.55
N THR A 197 16.34 -8.73 -4.58
CA THR A 197 16.49 -9.29 -5.92
C THR A 197 17.78 -8.74 -6.51
N THR A 198 18.92 -9.28 -6.09
CA THR A 198 20.17 -9.10 -6.83
C THR A 198 19.97 -9.77 -8.19
N PRO A 199 20.15 -9.08 -9.32
CA PRO A 199 20.23 -9.76 -10.60
C PRO A 199 21.47 -10.65 -10.56
N SER A 200 21.24 -11.96 -10.49
CA SER A 200 22.24 -12.97 -10.77
C SER A 200 22.73 -12.76 -12.20
N THR A 201 23.89 -12.12 -12.36
CA THR A 201 24.69 -12.23 -13.58
C THR A 201 25.21 -13.67 -13.63
N SER A 202 24.39 -14.58 -14.15
CA SER A 202 24.87 -15.88 -14.61
C SER A 202 25.66 -15.64 -15.89
N LYS A 203 26.98 -15.69 -15.76
CA LYS A 203 27.89 -15.94 -16.88
C LYS A 203 27.67 -17.39 -17.32
N TYR A 204 27.13 -17.56 -18.51
CA TYR A 204 27.45 -18.65 -19.42
C TYR A 204 27.72 -18.05 -20.79
#